data_AF-A0AA85AV06-F1
#
_entry.id   AF-A0AA85AV06-F1
#
_cell.length_a   1.000
_cell.length_b   1.000
_cell.length_c   1.000
_cell.angle_alpha   90.00
_cell.angle_beta   90.00
_cell.angle_gamma   90.00
#
_symmetry.space_group_name_H-M   'P 1'
#
loop_
_entity.id
_entity.type
_entity.pdbx_description
1 polymer ?
#
loop_
_entity_poly.entity_id
_entity_poly.type
_entity_poly.pdbx_seq_one_letter_code
_entity_poly.pdbx_strand_id
1 'polypeptide(L)'
;MALLQDDSYRAELLSDLQADYTKFFTMAERELEGISKTKPVDQYVRLQKIGQGTFGEVFKVRHKSTKQHFALKRIRMEQEKEGFPITALREIRILQSLNHENIVCLKEICHSPPNAGNGFKPQFYLVFEFCDHDLAGLSQQIDFTEPVKKAIMKQLLTGVFYLHLNNVLHRDLKAANILIDKNGILKIADFGLARTTVASLRPDRPTRYTGRVVTLWYRPPEILLNDRHYGKPVDMWGAGCIMAELWTKYPIMQGDNEISQLNLIINLCGSITPEIWPGVERLETFREARLPQDIKRHVREKLTPKFLRLLL
;
A
#
# COMPACT_ATOMS: atom_id res chain seq x y z
N MET A 1 -14.37 1.62 -1.32
CA MET A 1 -15.25 1.98 -2.45
C MET A 1 -15.49 3.49 -2.61
N ALA A 2 -15.21 4.37 -1.63
CA ALA A 2 -15.59 5.80 -1.72
C ALA A 2 -14.45 6.78 -2.08
N LEU A 3 -13.20 6.34 -2.19
CA LEU A 3 -12.04 7.28 -2.17
C LEU A 3 -11.72 7.96 -3.51
N LEU A 4 -12.28 7.50 -4.64
CA LEU A 4 -12.05 8.10 -5.97
C LEU A 4 -13.20 9.00 -6.46
N GLN A 5 -14.25 9.18 -5.65
CA GLN A 5 -15.39 10.06 -5.96
C GLN A 5 -15.29 11.45 -5.30
N ASP A 6 -14.23 11.70 -4.52
CA ASP A 6 -13.99 13.00 -3.88
C ASP A 6 -13.09 13.86 -4.79
N ASP A 7 -13.66 14.91 -5.39
CA ASP A 7 -12.96 15.83 -6.28
C ASP A 7 -11.78 16.53 -5.60
N SER A 8 -11.84 16.72 -4.28
CA SER A 8 -10.73 17.30 -3.50
C SER A 8 -9.54 16.34 -3.45
N TYR A 9 -9.79 15.06 -3.18
CA TYR A 9 -8.74 14.03 -3.19
C TYR A 9 -8.12 13.87 -4.58
N ARG A 10 -8.95 13.91 -5.64
CA ARG A 10 -8.48 13.84 -7.03
C ARG A 10 -7.59 15.04 -7.37
N ALA A 11 -7.97 16.26 -6.98
CA ALA A 11 -7.18 17.46 -7.21
C ALA A 11 -5.85 17.46 -6.43
N GLU A 12 -5.84 16.98 -5.18
CA GLU A 12 -4.61 16.84 -4.39
C GLU A 12 -3.66 15.80 -4.99
N LEU A 13 -4.20 14.65 -5.39
CA LEU A 13 -3.45 13.62 -6.08
C LEU A 13 -2.86 14.19 -7.38
N LEU A 14 -3.65 14.94 -8.16
CA LEU A 14 -3.19 15.59 -9.39
C LEU A 14 -2.12 16.66 -9.12
N SER A 15 -2.19 17.43 -8.04
CA SER A 15 -1.15 18.40 -7.66
C SER A 15 0.17 17.71 -7.28
N ASP A 16 0.07 16.60 -6.56
CA ASP A 16 1.21 15.74 -6.22
C ASP A 16 1.86 15.09 -7.44
N LEU A 17 1.03 14.77 -8.42
CA LEU A 17 1.43 14.26 -9.71
C LEU A 17 2.04 15.40 -10.54
N GLN A 18 1.48 16.61 -10.51
CA GLN A 18 1.96 17.83 -11.18
C GLN A 18 3.36 18.27 -10.72
N ALA A 19 3.69 18.08 -9.45
CA ALA A 19 5.05 18.29 -8.92
C ALA A 19 6.10 17.39 -9.61
N ASP A 20 5.68 16.21 -10.09
CA ASP A 20 6.50 15.27 -10.87
C ASP A 20 6.44 15.55 -12.40
N TYR A 21 5.67 16.54 -12.88
CA TYR A 21 5.02 16.43 -14.20
C TYR A 21 5.56 17.30 -15.34
N THR A 22 6.31 18.38 -15.08
CA THR A 22 6.42 19.43 -16.14
C THR A 22 7.28 19.05 -17.36
N LYS A 23 7.89 17.86 -17.40
CA LYS A 23 8.58 17.31 -18.57
C LYS A 23 8.23 15.84 -18.89
N PHE A 24 7.36 15.20 -18.11
CA PHE A 24 7.27 13.74 -18.07
C PHE A 24 6.13 13.12 -18.88
N PHE A 25 5.13 13.87 -19.35
CA PHE A 25 3.99 13.29 -20.07
C PHE A 25 4.38 12.75 -21.46
N THR A 26 5.01 13.59 -22.29
CA THR A 26 5.64 13.19 -23.56
C THR A 26 6.82 12.24 -23.36
N MET A 27 7.43 12.28 -22.17
CA MET A 27 8.49 11.35 -21.79
C MET A 27 7.94 10.00 -21.34
N ALA A 28 6.72 9.90 -20.79
CA ALA A 28 6.11 8.66 -20.30
C ALA A 28 5.48 7.83 -21.42
N GLU A 29 4.95 8.47 -22.47
CA GLU A 29 4.61 7.77 -23.72
C GLU A 29 5.88 7.28 -24.42
N ARG A 30 6.91 8.14 -24.59
CA ARG A 30 8.23 7.73 -25.12
C ARG A 30 8.98 6.75 -24.22
N GLU A 31 8.79 6.83 -22.91
CA GLU A 31 9.35 5.90 -21.94
C GLU A 31 8.54 4.63 -21.95
N LEU A 32 7.22 4.58 -22.04
CA LEU A 32 6.52 3.28 -22.24
C LEU A 32 6.93 2.62 -23.56
N GLU A 33 7.19 3.42 -24.61
CA GLU A 33 7.82 2.96 -25.85
C GLU A 33 9.30 2.52 -25.66
N GLY A 34 10.04 3.13 -24.72
CA GLY A 34 11.47 2.87 -24.45
C GLY A 34 11.79 1.94 -23.26
N ILE A 35 10.87 1.74 -22.32
CA ILE A 35 11.03 1.10 -21.00
C ILE A 35 10.73 -0.40 -21.08
N SER A 36 9.95 -0.86 -22.06
CA SER A 36 9.88 -2.30 -22.35
C SER A 36 9.15 -2.54 -23.66
N LYS A 37 9.64 -3.51 -24.44
CA LYS A 37 8.82 -4.19 -25.46
C LYS A 37 7.59 -4.78 -24.75
N THR A 38 6.50 -4.02 -24.64
CA THR A 38 5.28 -4.53 -24.03
C THR A 38 4.85 -5.75 -24.82
N LYS A 39 4.53 -6.84 -24.12
CA LYS A 39 4.20 -8.11 -24.78
C LYS A 39 2.68 -8.25 -24.94
N PRO A 40 2.22 -8.94 -25.99
CA PRO A 40 0.83 -9.36 -26.07
C PRO A 40 0.41 -10.17 -24.82
N VAL A 41 -0.72 -9.81 -24.22
CA VAL A 41 -1.24 -10.50 -23.02
C VAL A 41 -1.74 -11.93 -23.34
N ASP A 42 -1.97 -12.23 -24.62
CA ASP A 42 -2.48 -13.52 -25.09
C ASP A 42 -1.49 -14.67 -24.86
N GLN A 43 -0.22 -14.43 -24.56
CA GLN A 43 0.72 -15.45 -24.09
C GLN A 43 0.32 -16.07 -22.74
N TYR A 44 -0.62 -15.45 -22.01
CA TYR A 44 -1.16 -15.95 -20.75
C TYR A 44 -2.59 -16.49 -20.90
N VAL A 45 -2.89 -17.57 -20.19
CA VAL A 45 -4.25 -18.09 -20.00
C VAL A 45 -4.76 -17.60 -18.64
N ARG A 46 -5.87 -16.87 -18.64
CA ARG A 46 -6.54 -16.45 -17.40
C ARG A 46 -7.20 -17.66 -16.74
N LEU A 47 -6.93 -17.87 -15.45
CA LEU A 47 -7.45 -19.02 -14.70
C LEU A 47 -8.53 -18.59 -13.70
N GLN A 48 -8.20 -17.67 -12.81
CA GLN A 48 -9.07 -17.28 -11.70
C GLN A 48 -8.90 -15.80 -11.38
N LYS A 49 -9.98 -15.13 -11.00
CA LYS A 49 -9.91 -13.80 -10.40
C LYS A 49 -9.54 -13.95 -8.93
N ILE A 50 -8.43 -13.34 -8.52
CA ILE A 50 -7.87 -13.46 -7.16
C ILE A 50 -7.97 -12.17 -6.35
N GLY A 51 -8.27 -11.05 -7.00
CA GLY A 51 -8.44 -9.79 -6.31
C GLY A 51 -9.22 -8.75 -7.11
N GLN A 52 -9.88 -7.85 -6.40
CA GLN A 52 -10.49 -6.65 -6.96
C GLN A 52 -10.32 -5.52 -5.95
N GLY A 53 -9.53 -4.52 -6.30
CA GLY A 53 -9.23 -3.38 -5.44
C GLY A 53 -9.42 -2.05 -6.16
N THR A 54 -9.02 -0.96 -5.51
CA THR A 54 -9.08 0.41 -6.05
C THR A 54 -8.29 0.53 -7.36
N PHE A 55 -7.16 -0.17 -7.47
CA PHE A 55 -6.21 -0.07 -8.60
C PHE A 55 -6.46 -1.05 -9.74
N GLY A 56 -7.46 -1.93 -9.65
CA GLY A 56 -7.67 -2.90 -10.71
C GLY A 56 -8.29 -4.22 -10.28
N GLU A 57 -8.41 -5.10 -11.26
CA GLU A 57 -8.72 -6.51 -11.06
C GLU A 57 -7.42 -7.31 -11.20
N VAL A 58 -7.23 -8.28 -10.32
CA VAL A 58 -6.06 -9.17 -10.30
C VAL A 58 -6.53 -10.58 -10.62
N PHE A 59 -5.83 -11.22 -11.55
CA PHE A 59 -6.11 -12.58 -11.98
C PHE A 59 -4.89 -13.47 -11.79
N LYS A 60 -5.10 -14.70 -11.31
CA LYS A 60 -4.14 -15.78 -11.50
C LYS A 60 -4.16 -16.17 -12.97
N VAL A 61 -2.98 -16.20 -13.57
CA VAL A 61 -2.78 -16.57 -14.96
C VAL A 61 -1.69 -17.63 -15.08
N ARG A 62 -1.68 -18.34 -16.20
CA ARG A 62 -0.65 -19.33 -16.53
C ARG A 62 -0.06 -19.02 -17.90
N HIS A 63 1.26 -18.91 -17.96
CA HIS A 63 1.96 -18.68 -19.23
C HIS A 63 1.81 -19.91 -20.14
N LYS A 64 1.50 -19.70 -21.43
CA LYS A 64 1.10 -20.77 -22.36
C LYS A 64 2.21 -21.79 -22.60
N SER A 65 3.45 -21.35 -22.79
CA SER A 65 4.59 -22.24 -23.09
C SER A 65 5.18 -22.85 -21.82
N THR A 66 5.69 -22.01 -20.91
CA THR A 66 6.37 -22.42 -19.67
C THR A 66 5.45 -23.06 -18.63
N LYS A 67 4.13 -22.91 -18.75
CA LYS A 67 3.12 -23.37 -17.77
C LYS A 67 3.27 -22.76 -16.36
N GLN A 68 4.15 -21.78 -16.18
CA GLN A 68 4.35 -21.09 -14.92
C GLN A 68 3.16 -20.18 -14.58
N HIS A 69 2.84 -20.08 -13.29
CA HIS A 69 1.78 -19.22 -12.76
C HIS A 69 2.28 -17.81 -12.43
N PHE A 70 1.45 -16.81 -12.72
CA PHE A 70 1.70 -15.40 -12.47
C PHE A 70 0.42 -14.72 -11.95
N ALA A 71 0.57 -13.51 -11.38
CA ALA A 71 -0.54 -12.62 -11.09
C ALA A 71 -0.59 -11.51 -12.14
N LEU A 72 -1.76 -11.29 -12.74
CA LEU A 72 -2.00 -10.30 -13.79
C LEU A 72 -2.92 -9.20 -13.23
N LYS A 73 -2.39 -8.01 -12.99
CA LYS A 73 -3.16 -6.83 -12.53
C LYS A 73 -3.55 -5.98 -13.74
N ARG A 74 -4.86 -5.83 -14.01
CA ARG A 74 -5.36 -4.93 -15.05
C ARG A 74 -5.31 -3.49 -14.56
N ILE A 75 -4.70 -2.61 -15.34
CA ILE A 75 -4.69 -1.17 -15.09
C ILE A 75 -6.06 -0.59 -15.48
N ARG A 76 -6.67 0.18 -14.57
CA ARG A 76 -7.95 0.86 -14.85
C ARG A 76 -7.71 2.11 -15.67
N MET A 77 -8.31 2.17 -16.85
CA MET A 77 -8.21 3.30 -17.79
C MET A 77 -9.52 4.10 -17.86
N GLU A 78 -10.60 3.61 -17.22
CA GLU A 78 -11.96 4.10 -17.46
C GLU A 78 -12.23 5.50 -16.86
N GLN A 79 -11.42 5.95 -15.89
CA GLN A 79 -11.59 7.22 -15.16
C GLN A 79 -10.62 8.32 -15.62
N GLU A 80 -9.76 8.04 -16.59
CA GLU A 80 -8.74 8.97 -17.07
C GLU A 80 -9.19 9.67 -18.35
N LYS A 81 -9.25 11.00 -18.28
CA LYS A 81 -9.50 11.88 -19.44
C LYS A 81 -8.20 12.22 -20.18
N GLU A 82 -7.05 12.03 -19.53
CA GLU A 82 -5.73 12.52 -19.97
C GLU A 82 -4.75 11.38 -20.29
N GLY A 83 -5.23 10.23 -20.76
CA GLY A 83 -4.35 9.13 -21.21
C GLY A 83 -4.05 8.09 -20.13
N PHE A 84 -2.79 7.63 -20.05
CA PHE A 84 -2.39 6.55 -19.14
C PHE A 84 -2.33 7.03 -17.67
N PRO A 85 -2.91 6.30 -16.70
CA PRO A 85 -2.94 6.75 -15.31
C PRO A 85 -1.53 6.94 -14.75
N ILE A 86 -1.22 8.15 -14.29
CA ILE A 86 0.10 8.43 -13.72
C ILE A 86 0.34 7.67 -12.40
N THR A 87 -0.70 7.32 -11.65
CA THR A 87 -0.59 6.40 -10.51
C THR A 87 -0.01 5.06 -10.92
N ALA A 88 -0.39 4.53 -12.09
CA ALA A 88 0.15 3.29 -12.63
C ALA A 88 1.59 3.46 -13.16
N LEU A 89 1.93 4.59 -13.79
CA LEU A 89 3.31 4.88 -14.19
C LEU A 89 4.25 4.93 -12.98
N ARG A 90 3.81 5.58 -11.90
CA ARG A 90 4.56 5.66 -10.65
C ARG A 90 4.76 4.26 -10.06
N GLU A 91 3.70 3.46 -9.97
CA GLU A 91 3.78 2.07 -9.51
C GLU A 91 4.80 1.27 -10.33
N ILE A 92 4.76 1.36 -11.67
CA ILE A 92 5.71 0.71 -12.58
C ILE A 92 7.15 1.14 -12.28
N ARG A 93 7.43 2.45 -12.23
CA ARG A 93 8.78 2.97 -12.02
C ARG A 93 9.36 2.55 -10.66
N ILE A 94 8.55 2.61 -9.61
CA ILE A 94 8.95 2.14 -8.29
C ILE A 94 9.25 0.64 -8.34
N LEU A 95 8.35 -0.18 -8.88
CA LEU A 95 8.57 -1.63 -8.94
C LEU A 95 9.79 -2.02 -9.78
N GLN A 96 10.08 -1.29 -10.86
CA GLN A 96 11.27 -1.54 -11.69
C GLN A 96 12.59 -1.18 -11.00
N SER A 97 12.57 -0.26 -10.03
CA SER A 97 13.77 0.09 -9.25
C SER A 97 14.00 -0.81 -8.04
N LEU A 98 13.05 -1.69 -7.71
CA LEU A 98 13.10 -2.57 -6.55
C LEU A 98 13.44 -4.01 -6.95
N ASN A 99 14.42 -4.59 -6.26
CA ASN A 99 14.80 -5.99 -6.39
C ASN A 99 15.24 -6.54 -5.04
N HIS A 100 14.33 -7.24 -4.36
CA HIS A 100 14.57 -7.80 -3.04
C HIS A 100 13.66 -9.01 -2.79
N GLU A 101 14.15 -9.99 -2.02
CA GLU A 101 13.43 -11.24 -1.74
C GLU A 101 12.03 -10.98 -1.18
N ASN A 102 11.89 -10.02 -0.25
CA ASN A 102 10.62 -9.70 0.40
C ASN A 102 9.74 -8.66 -0.29
N ILE A 103 10.01 -8.31 -1.55
CA ILE A 103 9.19 -7.38 -2.35
C ILE A 103 8.65 -8.12 -3.56
N VAL A 104 7.38 -7.91 -3.92
CA VAL A 104 6.79 -8.52 -5.11
C VAL A 104 7.49 -8.05 -6.38
N CYS A 105 7.90 -9.00 -7.22
CA CYS A 105 8.62 -8.71 -8.45
C CYS A 105 7.65 -8.48 -9.63
N LEU A 106 7.72 -7.30 -10.24
CA LEU A 106 7.12 -7.01 -11.55
C LEU A 106 7.98 -7.69 -12.64
N LYS A 107 7.40 -8.68 -13.32
CA LYS A 107 8.09 -9.47 -14.36
C LYS A 107 8.04 -8.79 -15.71
N GLU A 108 6.88 -8.27 -16.09
CA GLU A 108 6.70 -7.60 -17.38
C GLU A 108 5.40 -6.79 -17.42
N ILE A 109 5.30 -5.95 -18.45
CA ILE A 109 4.11 -5.18 -18.79
C ILE A 109 3.54 -5.76 -20.08
N CYS A 110 2.25 -6.07 -20.08
CA CYS A 110 1.54 -6.60 -21.24
C CYS A 110 0.46 -5.65 -21.71
N HIS A 111 0.05 -5.82 -22.97
CA HIS A 111 -1.06 -5.11 -23.56
C HIS A 111 -2.03 -6.05 -24.28
N SER A 112 -3.29 -5.62 -24.38
CA SER A 112 -4.26 -6.12 -25.34
C SER A 112 -4.57 -5.01 -26.34
N PRO A 113 -4.62 -5.30 -27.65
CA PRO A 113 -5.00 -4.31 -28.65
C PRO A 113 -6.46 -3.87 -28.45
N PRO A 114 -6.83 -2.71 -29.03
CA PRO A 114 -8.22 -2.27 -29.12
C PRO A 114 -9.12 -3.34 -29.75
N ASN A 115 -10.26 -3.63 -29.13
CA ASN A 115 -11.28 -4.51 -29.69
C ASN A 115 -12.68 -4.14 -29.18
N ALA A 116 -13.73 -4.69 -29.81
CA ALA A 116 -15.11 -4.41 -29.47
C ALA A 116 -15.45 -4.71 -28.00
N GLY A 117 -14.88 -5.78 -27.42
CA GLY A 117 -15.07 -6.15 -26.02
C GLY A 117 -14.44 -5.17 -25.02
N ASN A 118 -13.49 -4.36 -25.46
CA ASN A 118 -12.75 -3.39 -24.66
C ASN A 118 -13.13 -1.93 -25.00
N GLY A 119 -14.28 -1.71 -25.65
CA GLY A 119 -14.74 -0.38 -26.06
C GLY A 119 -13.78 0.30 -27.04
N PHE A 120 -13.10 -0.49 -27.89
CA PHE A 120 -12.10 -0.02 -28.86
C PHE A 120 -10.93 0.76 -28.23
N LYS A 121 -10.54 0.42 -27.00
CA LYS A 121 -9.37 0.98 -26.31
C LYS A 121 -8.34 -0.10 -26.00
N PRO A 122 -7.03 0.23 -26.06
CA PRO A 122 -6.00 -0.69 -25.59
C PRO A 122 -6.11 -0.88 -24.07
N GLN A 123 -5.75 -2.07 -23.60
CA GLN A 123 -5.71 -2.38 -22.17
C GLN A 123 -4.30 -2.78 -21.77
N PHE A 124 -3.88 -2.33 -20.59
CA PHE A 124 -2.55 -2.60 -20.06
C PHE A 124 -2.62 -3.44 -18.79
N TYR A 125 -1.59 -4.26 -18.61
CA TYR A 125 -1.52 -5.25 -17.55
C TYR A 125 -0.12 -5.30 -16.96
N LEU A 126 -0.04 -5.44 -15.64
CA LEU A 126 1.19 -5.71 -14.91
C LEU A 126 1.24 -7.20 -14.56
N VAL A 127 2.32 -7.88 -14.95
CA VAL A 127 2.55 -9.29 -14.64
C VAL A 127 3.52 -9.40 -13.47
N PHE A 128 3.08 -10.02 -12.39
CA PHE A 128 3.86 -10.24 -11.17
C PHE A 128 4.15 -11.73 -10.95
N GLU A 129 5.17 -12.01 -10.15
CA GLU A 129 5.28 -13.34 -9.54
C GLU A 129 3.99 -13.71 -8.78
N PHE A 130 3.60 -14.99 -8.85
CA PHE A 130 2.40 -15.47 -8.16
C PHE A 130 2.74 -15.90 -6.72
N CYS A 131 1.95 -15.43 -5.76
CA CYS A 131 1.94 -15.91 -4.38
C CYS A 131 0.61 -16.60 -4.09
N ASP A 132 0.66 -17.68 -3.31
CA ASP A 132 -0.48 -18.57 -3.07
C ASP A 132 -1.49 -17.99 -2.08
N HIS A 133 -1.01 -17.18 -1.14
CA HIS A 133 -1.81 -16.62 -0.06
C HIS A 133 -1.49 -15.15 0.21
N ASP A 134 -2.44 -14.43 0.78
CA ASP A 134 -2.20 -13.20 1.53
C ASP A 134 -2.32 -13.46 3.03
N LEU A 135 -1.64 -12.64 3.85
CA LEU A 135 -1.56 -12.84 5.29
C LEU A 135 -2.93 -12.67 5.98
N ALA A 136 -3.81 -11.81 5.46
CA ALA A 136 -5.15 -11.62 6.03
C ALA A 136 -5.98 -12.90 5.88
N GLY A 137 -6.02 -13.48 4.67
CA GLY A 137 -6.69 -14.75 4.40
C GLY A 137 -6.08 -15.92 5.16
N LEU A 138 -4.74 -16.03 5.14
CA LEU A 138 -4.04 -17.16 5.78
C LEU A 138 -4.20 -17.15 7.31
N SER A 139 -4.19 -15.98 7.93
CA SER A 139 -4.35 -15.83 9.39
C SER A 139 -5.73 -16.26 9.91
N GLN A 140 -6.76 -16.25 9.05
CA GLN A 140 -8.10 -16.76 9.40
C GLN A 140 -8.19 -18.29 9.34
N GLN A 141 -7.34 -18.92 8.52
CA GLN A 141 -7.37 -20.36 8.28
C GLN A 141 -6.41 -21.11 9.21
N ILE A 142 -5.31 -20.47 9.62
CA ILE A 142 -4.21 -21.12 10.33
C ILE A 142 -3.85 -20.31 11.58
N ASP A 143 -3.67 -21.01 12.69
CA ASP A 143 -2.93 -20.42 13.82
C ASP A 143 -1.43 -20.68 13.71
N PHE A 144 -0.69 -19.64 13.31
CA PHE A 144 0.76 -19.71 13.25
C PHE A 144 1.39 -19.92 14.63
N THR A 145 2.39 -20.78 14.71
CA THR A 145 3.22 -20.89 15.91
C THR A 145 4.01 -19.60 16.14
N GLU A 146 4.44 -19.35 17.38
CA GLU A 146 5.24 -18.15 17.70
C GLU A 146 6.52 -18.02 16.83
N PRO A 147 7.30 -19.09 16.56
CA PRO A 147 8.44 -19.00 15.65
C PRO A 147 8.05 -18.56 14.24
N VAL A 148 6.91 -19.02 13.72
CA VAL A 148 6.41 -18.61 12.40
C VAL A 148 5.98 -17.14 12.42
N LYS A 149 5.27 -16.69 13.46
CA LYS A 149 4.91 -15.26 13.65
C LYS A 149 6.16 -14.38 13.67
N LYS A 150 7.23 -14.81 14.36
CA LYS A 150 8.53 -14.11 14.36
C LYS A 150 9.20 -14.10 12.98
N ALA A 151 9.15 -15.21 12.25
CA ALA A 151 9.72 -15.29 10.90
C ALA A 151 8.98 -14.37 9.90
N ILE A 152 7.65 -14.32 9.97
CA ILE A 152 6.81 -13.40 9.19
C ILE A 152 7.21 -11.95 9.48
N MET A 153 7.28 -11.57 10.76
CA MET A 153 7.65 -10.20 11.14
C MET A 153 9.08 -9.84 10.75
N LYS A 154 10.03 -10.78 10.85
CA LYS A 154 11.40 -10.56 10.38
C LYS A 154 11.42 -10.23 8.90
N GLN A 155 10.78 -11.06 8.07
CA GLN A 155 10.73 -10.84 6.61
C GLN A 155 10.01 -9.53 6.24
N LEU A 156 8.90 -9.21 6.91
CA LEU A 156 8.18 -7.94 6.72
C LEU A 156 9.10 -6.74 7.02
N LEU A 157 9.75 -6.74 8.18
CA LEU A 157 10.64 -5.66 8.59
C LEU A 157 11.89 -5.56 7.70
N THR A 158 12.43 -6.68 7.22
CA THR A 158 13.52 -6.68 6.23
C THR A 158 13.07 -6.06 4.91
N GLY A 159 11.88 -6.39 4.42
CA GLY A 159 11.30 -5.76 3.22
C GLY A 159 11.06 -4.25 3.40
N VAL A 160 10.46 -3.83 4.52
CA VAL A 160 10.22 -2.41 4.84
C VAL A 160 11.54 -1.64 4.95
N PHE A 161 12.55 -2.23 5.61
CA PHE A 161 13.88 -1.65 5.69
C PHE A 161 14.49 -1.44 4.30
N TYR A 162 14.39 -2.43 3.41
CA TYR A 162 14.85 -2.31 2.02
C TYR A 162 14.13 -1.16 1.27
N LEU A 163 12.80 -1.05 1.39
CA LEU A 163 12.04 0.05 0.79
C LEU A 163 12.54 1.41 1.29
N HIS A 164 12.70 1.53 2.61
CA HIS A 164 13.13 2.77 3.24
C HIS A 164 14.57 3.14 2.88
N LEU A 165 15.48 2.18 2.74
CA LEU A 165 16.84 2.41 2.22
C LEU A 165 16.82 2.95 0.79
N ASN A 166 15.89 2.47 -0.03
CA ASN A 166 15.69 2.95 -1.41
C ASN A 166 14.79 4.18 -1.50
N ASN A 167 14.54 4.87 -0.37
CA ASN A 167 13.72 6.08 -0.31
C ASN A 167 12.30 5.88 -0.87
N VAL A 168 11.70 4.72 -0.62
CA VAL A 168 10.31 4.41 -1.00
C VAL A 168 9.45 4.28 0.26
N LEU A 169 8.32 5.00 0.31
CA LEU A 169 7.23 4.77 1.25
C LEU A 169 6.19 3.89 0.60
N HIS A 170 5.73 2.86 1.31
CA HIS A 170 4.66 1.99 0.82
C HIS A 170 3.29 2.68 0.92
N ARG A 171 2.98 3.29 2.07
CA ARG A 171 1.74 4.05 2.36
C ARG A 171 0.42 3.27 2.24
N ASP A 172 0.47 1.94 2.18
CA ASP A 172 -0.69 1.05 2.29
C ASP A 172 -0.33 -0.33 2.85
N LEU A 173 0.50 -0.38 3.90
CA LEU A 173 0.78 -1.64 4.58
C LEU A 173 -0.46 -2.11 5.36
N LYS A 174 -0.93 -3.31 5.02
CA LYS A 174 -2.03 -4.04 5.67
C LYS A 174 -1.85 -5.53 5.42
N ALA A 175 -2.47 -6.39 6.23
CA ALA A 175 -2.30 -7.84 6.11
C ALA A 175 -2.66 -8.38 4.70
N ALA A 176 -3.68 -7.81 4.03
CA ALA A 176 -4.07 -8.21 2.67
C ALA A 176 -3.02 -7.86 1.57
N ASN A 177 -2.08 -6.95 1.87
CA ASN A 177 -0.99 -6.57 0.96
C ASN A 177 0.33 -7.30 1.29
N ILE A 178 0.30 -8.21 2.26
CA ILE A 178 1.44 -9.07 2.60
C ILE A 178 1.16 -10.44 2.02
N LEU A 179 1.83 -10.78 0.92
CA LEU A 179 1.67 -12.06 0.25
C LEU A 179 2.66 -13.08 0.78
N ILE A 180 2.35 -14.37 0.65
CA ILE A 180 3.21 -15.49 1.03
C ILE A 180 3.19 -16.50 -0.12
N ASP A 181 4.37 -16.83 -0.63
CA ASP A 181 4.52 -17.87 -1.66
C ASP A 181 4.45 -19.29 -1.06
N LYS A 182 4.33 -20.30 -1.91
CA LYS A 182 4.34 -21.72 -1.51
C LYS A 182 5.55 -22.18 -0.67
N ASN A 183 6.64 -21.42 -0.65
CA ASN A 183 7.85 -21.75 0.10
C ASN A 183 7.90 -21.02 1.46
N GLY A 184 6.88 -20.21 1.79
CA GLY A 184 6.83 -19.41 3.01
C GLY A 184 7.61 -18.10 2.94
N ILE A 185 7.98 -17.65 1.73
CA ILE A 185 8.63 -16.35 1.51
C ILE A 185 7.58 -15.27 1.43
N LEU A 186 7.71 -14.27 2.29
CA LEU A 186 6.83 -13.11 2.35
C LEU A 186 7.18 -12.12 1.24
N LYS A 187 6.17 -11.56 0.56
CA LYS A 187 6.28 -10.50 -0.44
C LYS A 187 5.38 -9.33 -0.08
N ILE A 188 5.95 -8.14 0.12
CA ILE A 188 5.18 -6.89 0.21
C ILE A 188 4.66 -6.56 -1.19
N ALA A 189 3.36 -6.27 -1.31
CA ALA A 189 2.68 -6.04 -2.57
C ALA A 189 1.77 -4.81 -2.55
N ASP A 190 1.26 -4.46 -3.75
CA ASP A 190 0.39 -3.31 -4.04
C ASP A 190 1.02 -1.93 -3.79
N PHE A 191 1.86 -1.53 -4.74
CA PHE A 191 2.57 -0.25 -4.73
C PHE A 191 1.76 0.89 -5.36
N GLY A 192 0.45 0.72 -5.56
CA GLY A 192 -0.42 1.73 -6.18
C GLY A 192 -0.50 3.07 -5.42
N LEU A 193 -0.21 3.06 -4.12
CA LEU A 193 -0.09 4.27 -3.28
C LEU A 193 1.35 4.60 -2.91
N ALA A 194 2.34 3.85 -3.36
CA ALA A 194 3.74 4.07 -2.98
C ALA A 194 4.27 5.41 -3.53
N ARG A 195 5.28 5.96 -2.86
CA ARG A 195 5.93 7.22 -3.28
C ARG A 195 7.39 7.28 -2.86
N THR A 196 8.21 7.94 -3.66
CA THR A 196 9.60 8.22 -3.33
C THR A 196 9.71 9.37 -2.33
N THR A 197 10.57 9.25 -1.32
CA THR A 197 10.81 10.26 -0.28
C THR A 197 11.79 11.36 -0.68
N VAL A 198 12.11 11.50 -1.97
CA VAL A 198 13.12 12.46 -2.42
C VAL A 198 12.71 13.85 -1.92
N ALA A 199 13.61 14.48 -1.16
CA ALA A 199 13.41 15.85 -0.71
C ALA A 199 13.18 16.72 -1.95
N SER A 200 12.18 17.60 -1.88
CA SER A 200 11.95 18.61 -2.90
C SER A 200 13.30 19.23 -3.31
N LEU A 201 13.59 19.23 -4.60
CA LEU A 201 14.77 19.91 -5.18
C LEU A 201 14.75 21.43 -4.92
N ARG A 202 13.66 21.93 -4.31
CA ARG A 202 13.42 23.31 -3.91
C ARG A 202 13.43 23.40 -2.38
N PRO A 203 14.51 23.91 -1.76
CA PRO A 203 14.60 24.08 -0.30
C PRO A 203 13.48 24.95 0.28
N ASP A 204 12.89 25.84 -0.52
CA ASP A 204 11.80 26.76 -0.19
C ASP A 204 10.41 26.10 -0.22
N ARG A 205 10.28 24.87 -0.73
CA ARG A 205 9.00 24.15 -0.83
C ARG A 205 9.16 22.72 -0.34
N PRO A 206 8.99 22.43 0.96
CA PRO A 206 9.04 21.07 1.46
C PRO A 206 7.98 20.21 0.75
N THR A 207 8.30 18.95 0.51
CA THR A 207 7.40 18.00 -0.15
C THR A 207 6.13 17.85 0.68
N ARG A 208 5.01 18.36 0.18
CA ARG A 208 3.68 18.13 0.75
C ARG A 208 3.13 16.85 0.14
N TYR A 209 2.84 15.85 0.96
CA TYR A 209 2.26 14.59 0.49
C TYR A 209 0.73 14.57 0.60
N THR A 210 0.06 13.74 -0.21
CA THR A 210 -1.39 13.50 -0.13
C THR A 210 -1.82 13.04 1.27
N GLY A 211 -2.86 13.62 1.84
CA GLY A 211 -3.27 13.39 3.24
C GLY A 211 -4.19 12.19 3.43
N ARG A 212 -4.99 11.81 2.43
CA ARG A 212 -5.89 10.64 2.53
C ARG A 212 -5.28 9.38 1.91
N VAL A 213 -4.17 8.92 2.46
CA VAL A 213 -3.53 7.65 2.09
C VAL A 213 -3.63 6.64 3.24
N VAL A 214 -3.23 5.40 2.97
CA VAL A 214 -3.37 4.24 3.88
C VAL A 214 -4.84 3.85 4.12
N THR A 215 -5.09 2.54 4.09
CA THR A 215 -6.38 1.96 4.51
C THR A 215 -6.69 2.35 5.97
N LEU A 216 -7.91 2.84 6.25
CA LEU A 216 -8.28 3.52 7.51
C LEU A 216 -7.82 2.79 8.79
N TRP A 217 -8.01 1.47 8.87
CA TRP A 217 -7.68 0.67 10.06
C TRP A 217 -6.18 0.57 10.36
N TYR A 218 -5.34 0.85 9.36
CA TYR A 218 -3.87 0.84 9.46
C TYR A 218 -3.31 2.27 9.35
N ARG A 219 -4.17 3.29 9.31
CA ARG A 219 -3.75 4.68 9.13
C ARG A 219 -3.17 5.23 10.45
N PRO A 220 -1.97 5.83 10.41
CA PRO A 220 -1.34 6.38 11.60
C PRO A 220 -1.95 7.73 12.01
N PRO A 221 -1.76 8.15 13.27
CA PRO A 221 -2.35 9.38 13.79
C PRO A 221 -1.88 10.65 13.05
N GLU A 222 -0.66 10.72 12.54
CA GLU A 222 -0.18 11.87 11.74
C GLU A 222 -0.94 12.06 10.43
N ILE A 223 -1.36 10.98 9.79
CA ILE A 223 -2.17 11.07 8.58
C ILE A 223 -3.61 11.43 8.94
N LEU A 224 -4.15 10.89 10.04
CA LEU A 224 -5.49 11.22 10.54
C LEU A 224 -5.61 12.69 11.00
N LEU A 225 -4.53 13.25 11.52
CA LEU A 225 -4.40 14.66 11.90
C LEU A 225 -3.95 15.55 10.73
N ASN A 226 -3.98 15.02 9.51
CA ASN A 226 -3.71 15.74 8.26
C ASN A 226 -2.30 16.37 8.20
N ASP A 227 -1.30 15.78 8.86
CA ASP A 227 0.09 16.16 8.63
C ASP A 227 0.49 15.78 7.20
N ARG A 228 1.10 16.73 6.49
CA ARG A 228 1.50 16.60 5.08
C ARG A 228 3.00 16.34 4.92
N HIS A 229 3.76 16.33 6.01
CA HIS A 229 5.21 16.12 6.03
C HIS A 229 5.60 14.77 6.66
N TYR A 230 4.72 13.78 6.50
CA TYR A 230 4.98 12.42 6.99
C TYR A 230 6.11 11.72 6.21
N GLY A 231 6.60 10.62 6.77
CA GLY A 231 7.71 9.85 6.17
C GLY A 231 7.66 8.37 6.49
N LYS A 232 8.84 7.77 6.55
CA LYS A 232 9.07 6.34 6.84
C LYS A 232 8.29 5.79 8.06
N PRO A 233 8.08 6.54 9.17
CA PRO A 233 7.31 6.05 10.31
C PRO A 233 5.87 5.60 10.01
N VAL A 234 5.24 6.12 8.95
CA VAL A 234 3.90 5.70 8.51
C VAL A 234 3.82 4.20 8.23
N ASP A 235 4.84 3.66 7.55
CA ASP A 235 4.91 2.23 7.24
C ASP A 235 5.18 1.41 8.51
N MET A 236 5.95 1.96 9.46
CA MET A 236 6.23 1.29 10.74
C MET A 236 4.99 1.15 11.61
N TRP A 237 4.08 2.13 11.58
CA TRP A 237 2.77 2.02 12.22
C TRP A 237 1.94 0.89 11.62
N GLY A 238 1.87 0.81 10.29
CA GLY A 238 1.19 -0.28 9.59
C GLY A 238 1.79 -1.65 9.95
N ALA A 239 3.12 -1.77 9.98
CA ALA A 239 3.81 -2.98 10.41
C ALA A 239 3.50 -3.36 11.86
N GLY A 240 3.37 -2.39 12.78
CA GLY A 240 2.95 -2.62 14.15
C GLY A 240 1.51 -3.13 14.27
N CYS A 241 0.59 -2.59 13.46
CA CYS A 241 -0.79 -3.07 13.38
C CYS A 241 -0.85 -4.52 12.87
N ILE A 242 -0.10 -4.85 11.81
CA ILE A 242 0.03 -6.22 11.27
C ILE A 242 0.63 -7.16 12.33
N MET A 243 1.65 -6.71 13.07
CA MET A 243 2.24 -7.49 14.14
C MET A 243 1.20 -7.84 15.21
N ALA A 244 0.40 -6.87 15.66
CA ALA A 244 -0.66 -7.16 16.63
C ALA A 244 -1.70 -8.14 16.06
N GLU A 245 -2.07 -7.97 14.78
CA GLU A 245 -3.02 -8.84 14.07
C GLU A 245 -2.60 -10.31 14.03
N LEU A 246 -1.29 -10.60 13.94
CA LEU A 246 -0.80 -11.99 13.98
C LEU A 246 -1.22 -12.74 15.25
N TRP A 247 -1.34 -12.04 16.40
CA TRP A 247 -1.78 -12.64 17.66
C TRP A 247 -3.26 -12.41 17.94
N THR A 248 -3.84 -11.29 17.53
CA THR A 248 -5.26 -11.03 17.76
C THR A 248 -6.16 -11.76 16.78
N LYS A 249 -5.66 -12.14 15.60
CA LYS A 249 -6.41 -12.71 14.45
C LYS A 249 -7.38 -11.76 13.76
N TYR A 250 -7.36 -10.48 14.14
CA TYR A 250 -8.21 -9.46 13.52
C TYR A 250 -7.55 -8.08 13.63
N PRO A 251 -7.84 -7.15 12.70
CA PRO A 251 -7.33 -5.79 12.75
C PRO A 251 -7.69 -5.10 14.07
N ILE A 252 -6.70 -4.58 14.80
CA ILE A 252 -6.88 -4.15 16.20
C ILE A 252 -7.64 -2.83 16.39
N MET A 253 -7.79 -2.01 15.35
CA MET A 253 -8.45 -0.70 15.40
C MET A 253 -9.30 -0.51 14.14
N GLN A 254 -10.58 -0.90 14.22
CA GLN A 254 -11.52 -0.91 13.09
C GLN A 254 -12.48 0.29 13.13
N GLY A 255 -11.96 1.49 12.91
CA GLY A 255 -12.77 2.69 12.78
C GLY A 255 -13.60 2.70 11.50
N ASP A 256 -14.78 3.27 11.59
CA ASP A 256 -15.77 3.46 10.54
C ASP A 256 -15.64 4.83 9.84
N ASN A 257 -14.96 5.78 10.49
CA ASN A 257 -14.54 7.07 9.95
C ASN A 257 -13.24 7.58 10.63
N GLU A 258 -12.64 8.67 10.13
CA GLU A 258 -11.35 9.19 10.63
C GLU A 258 -11.38 9.56 12.12
N ILE A 259 -12.48 10.15 12.60
CA ILE A 259 -12.64 10.53 14.01
C ILE A 259 -12.74 9.27 14.89
N SER A 260 -13.56 8.29 14.50
CA SER A 260 -13.68 7.02 15.21
C SER A 260 -12.35 6.27 15.26
N GLN A 261 -11.59 6.29 14.17
CA GLN A 261 -10.28 5.65 14.08
C GLN A 261 -9.31 6.31 15.07
N LEU A 262 -9.30 7.65 15.12
CA LEU A 262 -8.47 8.39 16.06
C LEU A 262 -8.85 8.12 17.52
N ASN A 263 -10.14 8.01 17.82
CA ASN A 263 -10.62 7.61 19.15
C ASN A 263 -10.17 6.20 19.54
N LEU A 264 -10.22 5.23 18.62
CA LEU A 264 -9.71 3.88 18.87
C LEU A 264 -8.20 3.87 19.13
N ILE A 265 -7.45 4.68 18.38
CA ILE A 265 -6.01 4.88 18.61
C ILE A 265 -5.77 5.43 20.01
N ILE A 266 -6.47 6.49 20.41
CA ILE A 266 -6.32 7.12 21.72
C ILE A 266 -6.66 6.14 22.85
N ASN A 267 -7.75 5.37 22.71
CA ASN A 267 -8.17 4.35 23.68
C ASN A 267 -7.21 3.16 23.85
N LEU A 268 -6.26 3.00 22.92
CA LEU A 268 -5.24 1.96 22.98
C LEU A 268 -3.87 2.54 23.36
N CYS A 269 -3.47 3.62 22.70
CA CYS A 269 -2.13 4.21 22.74
C CYS A 269 -1.97 5.34 23.76
N GLY A 270 -3.07 5.84 24.33
CA GLY A 270 -3.15 7.00 25.21
C GLY A 270 -3.52 8.29 24.46
N SER A 271 -3.91 9.33 25.21
CA SER A 271 -4.23 10.64 24.64
C SER A 271 -3.07 11.24 23.86
N ILE A 272 -3.40 11.94 22.77
CA ILE A 272 -2.43 12.72 21.99
C ILE A 272 -2.34 14.09 22.65
N THR A 273 -1.17 14.41 23.20
CA THR A 273 -0.90 15.68 23.89
C THR A 273 0.45 16.26 23.43
N PRO A 274 0.67 17.59 23.54
CA PRO A 274 1.96 18.21 23.21
C PRO A 274 3.15 17.65 24.00
N GLU A 275 2.94 17.08 25.18
CA GLU A 275 4.00 16.44 25.98
C GLU A 275 4.46 15.12 25.34
N ILE A 276 3.53 14.32 24.81
CA ILE A 276 3.84 13.02 24.18
C ILE A 276 4.26 13.21 22.72
N TRP A 277 3.69 14.20 22.04
CA TRP A 277 3.99 14.56 20.67
C TRP A 277 4.23 16.06 20.54
N PRO A 278 5.48 16.51 20.79
CA PRO A 278 5.84 17.91 20.66
C PRO A 278 5.56 18.47 19.26
N GLY A 279 4.82 19.57 19.19
CA GLY A 279 4.48 20.24 17.93
C GLY A 279 3.19 19.75 17.27
N VAL A 280 2.44 18.84 17.89
CA VAL A 280 1.12 18.37 17.40
C VAL A 280 0.09 19.50 17.40
N GLU A 281 0.24 20.49 18.28
CA GLU A 281 -0.59 21.70 18.36
C GLU A 281 -0.51 22.59 17.10
N ARG A 282 0.50 22.37 16.25
CA ARG A 282 0.62 23.04 14.94
C ARG A 282 -0.31 22.45 13.88
N LEU A 283 -0.83 21.24 14.09
CA LEU A 283 -1.74 20.59 13.16
C LEU A 283 -3.14 21.19 13.33
N GLU A 284 -3.69 21.73 12.24
CA GLU A 284 -5.02 22.34 12.22
C GLU A 284 -6.11 21.38 12.72
N THR A 285 -6.10 20.14 12.21
CA THR A 285 -7.05 19.10 12.60
C THR A 285 -6.96 18.74 14.08
N PHE A 286 -5.78 18.82 14.71
CA PHE A 286 -5.64 18.61 16.15
C PHE A 286 -6.33 19.72 16.96
N ARG A 287 -6.18 20.99 16.54
CA ARG A 287 -6.80 22.14 17.22
C ARG A 287 -8.32 22.15 17.09
N GLU A 288 -8.84 21.69 15.97
CA GLU A 288 -10.28 21.66 15.70
C GLU A 288 -10.96 20.42 16.29
N ALA A 289 -10.24 19.29 16.36
CA ALA A 289 -10.80 18.05 16.87
C ALA A 289 -10.93 18.07 18.40
N ARG A 290 -12.13 17.75 18.91
CA ARG A 290 -12.34 17.48 20.34
C ARG A 290 -11.89 16.05 20.66
N LEU A 291 -10.60 15.86 20.84
CA LEU A 291 -10.00 14.55 21.13
C LEU A 291 -10.11 14.20 22.62
N PRO A 292 -10.35 12.91 22.96
CA PRO A 292 -10.35 12.45 24.35
C PRO A 292 -9.03 12.74 25.07
N GLN A 293 -9.13 13.37 26.23
CA GLN A 293 -8.00 13.71 27.12
C GLN A 293 -7.90 12.72 28.29
N ASP A 294 -6.76 12.73 28.97
CA ASP A 294 -6.49 11.92 30.17
C ASP A 294 -6.63 10.39 30.01
N ILE A 295 -6.55 9.90 28.76
CA ILE A 295 -6.60 8.48 28.46
C ILE A 295 -5.20 7.88 28.63
N LYS A 296 -5.08 6.86 29.49
CA LYS A 296 -3.85 6.11 29.71
C LYS A 296 -3.57 5.15 28.56
N ARG A 297 -2.29 4.86 28.31
CA ARG A 297 -1.88 3.85 27.33
C ARG A 297 -2.19 2.45 27.84
N HIS A 298 -2.91 1.66 27.05
CA HIS A 298 -3.34 0.29 27.37
C HIS A 298 -2.75 -0.79 26.45
N VAL A 299 -1.79 -0.45 25.57
CA VAL A 299 -1.18 -1.41 24.60
C VAL A 299 -0.69 -2.69 25.28
N ARG A 300 0.09 -2.56 26.36
CA ARG A 300 0.63 -3.71 27.09
C ARG A 300 -0.49 -4.56 27.68
N GLU A 301 -1.40 -3.94 28.42
CA GLU A 301 -2.51 -4.63 29.07
C GLU A 301 -3.42 -5.37 28.08
N LYS A 302 -3.73 -4.75 26.94
CA LYS A 302 -4.63 -5.33 25.93
C LYS A 302 -3.98 -6.38 25.03
N LEU A 303 -2.67 -6.28 24.79
CA LEU A 303 -1.96 -7.19 23.86
C LEU A 303 -1.14 -8.27 24.58
N THR A 304 -0.57 -8.01 25.76
CA THR A 304 0.25 -8.99 26.52
C THR A 304 -0.47 -10.30 26.84
N PRO A 305 -1.74 -10.32 27.30
CA PRO A 305 -2.45 -11.59 27.52
C PRO A 305 -2.59 -12.43 26.25
N LYS A 306 -2.64 -11.78 25.08
CA LYS A 306 -2.71 -12.45 23.78
C LYS A 306 -1.34 -12.97 23.33
N PHE A 307 -0.25 -12.29 23.72
CA PHE A 307 1.11 -12.78 23.51
C PHE A 307 1.47 -13.96 24.43
N LEU A 308 0.94 -14.00 25.65
CA LEU A 308 1.28 -15.02 26.67
C LEU A 308 0.42 -16.29 26.65
N ARG A 309 -0.81 -16.25 26.12
CA ARG A 309 -1.72 -17.42 26.04
C ARG A 309 -1.23 -18.58 25.15
N LEU A 310 -0.05 -18.46 24.53
CA LEU A 310 0.57 -19.50 23.70
C LEU A 310 1.74 -20.23 24.40
N LEU A 311 2.02 -19.87 25.67
CA LEU A 311 3.08 -20.48 26.50
C LEU A 311 2.51 -21.38 27.63
N LEU A 312 1.20 -21.59 27.65
CA LEU A 312 0.47 -22.52 28.53
C LEU A 312 -0.40 -23.43 27.66
#